data_AF-A0A2A4KHE8-F1
#
_entry.id   AF-A0A2A4KHE8-F1
#
_cell.length_a   1.000
_cell.length_b   1.000
_cell.length_c   1.000
_cell.angle_alpha   90.00
_cell.angle_beta   90.00
_cell.angle_gamma   90.00
#
_symmetry.space_group_name_H-M   'P 1'
#
loop_
_entity.id
_entity.type
_entity.pdbx_description
1 polymer ?
#
loop_
_entity_poly.entity_id
_entity_poly.type
_entity_poly.pdbx_seq_one_letter_code
_entity_poly.pdbx_strand_id
1 'polypeptide(L)'
;MEYLGFLPLLLLVALLAIQLGLAAYAANQAGTAARAGARTAASYDAYGTGEAAARNAVSDWVRKGDGFRYSEGGGSDVTATVSIRIPSIVPGLDDWRAERSSTMPRE
;
A
#
# COMPACT_ATOMS: atom_id res chain seq x y z
N MET A 1 22.12 -13.72 -34.79
CA MET A 1 22.82 -13.19 -33.61
C MET A 1 22.38 -11.76 -33.25
N GLU A 2 21.73 -11.00 -34.16
CA GLU A 2 21.25 -9.62 -33.89
C GLU A 2 20.08 -9.49 -32.87
N TYR A 3 19.17 -10.47 -32.79
CA TYR A 3 17.96 -10.36 -31.96
C TYR A 3 18.19 -10.63 -30.47
N LEU A 4 19.34 -11.21 -30.10
CA LEU A 4 19.64 -11.56 -28.72
C LEU A 4 19.89 -10.32 -27.85
N GLY A 5 20.26 -9.19 -28.45
CA GLY A 5 20.41 -7.91 -27.75
C GLY A 5 19.09 -7.22 -27.40
N PHE A 6 18.01 -7.53 -28.13
CA PHE A 6 16.70 -6.92 -27.89
C PHE A 6 15.87 -7.71 -26.85
N LEU A 7 16.11 -9.02 -26.74
CA LEU A 7 15.49 -9.88 -25.73
C LEU A 7 15.66 -9.35 -24.28
N PRO A 8 16.86 -9.00 -23.78
CA PRO A 8 17.02 -8.46 -22.44
C PRO A 8 16.33 -7.09 -22.28
N LEU A 9 16.30 -6.26 -23.34
CA LEU A 9 15.58 -4.99 -23.31
C LEU A 9 14.07 -5.20 -23.18
N LEU A 10 13.50 -6.14 -23.94
CA LEU A 10 12.08 -6.50 -23.84
C LEU A 10 11.73 -7.07 -22.46
N LEU A 11 12.61 -7.90 -21.89
CA LEU A 11 12.44 -8.41 -20.52
C LEU A 11 12.47 -7.27 -19.51
N LEU A 12 13.40 -6.31 -19.66
CA LEU A 12 13.46 -5.14 -18.77
C LEU A 12 12.18 -4.31 -18.86
N VAL A 13 11.67 -4.04 -20.07
CA VAL A 13 10.40 -3.33 -20.28
C VAL A 13 9.22 -4.08 -19.69
N ALA A 14 9.17 -5.41 -19.85
CA ALA A 14 8.14 -6.25 -19.25
C ALA A 14 8.20 -6.19 -17.71
N LEU A 15 9.38 -6.25 -17.11
CA LEU A 15 9.59 -6.08 -15.67
C LEU A 15 9.10 -4.70 -15.20
N LEU A 16 9.42 -3.63 -15.93
CA LEU A 16 8.96 -2.27 -15.60
C LEU A 16 7.43 -2.16 -15.67
N ALA A 17 6.80 -2.78 -16.66
CA ALA A 17 5.34 -2.84 -16.75
C ALA A 17 4.72 -3.59 -15.57
N ILE A 18 5.31 -4.71 -15.15
CA ILE A 18 4.88 -5.46 -13.96
C ILE A 18 5.08 -4.60 -12.69
N GLN A 19 6.21 -3.89 -12.58
CA GLN A 19 6.50 -3.00 -11.45
C GLN A 19 5.44 -1.89 -11.33
N LEU A 20 5.05 -1.29 -12.46
CA LEU A 20 3.96 -0.30 -12.51
C LEU A 20 2.61 -0.90 -12.09
N GLY A 21 2.30 -2.12 -12.54
CA GLY A 21 1.10 -2.84 -12.13
C GLY A 21 1.06 -3.11 -10.61
N LEU A 22 2.18 -3.55 -10.04
CA LEU A 22 2.33 -3.77 -8.60
C LEU A 22 2.18 -2.47 -7.81
N ALA A 23 2.76 -1.36 -8.30
CA ALA A 23 2.63 -0.06 -7.66
C ALA A 23 1.18 0.44 -7.65
N ALA A 24 0.47 0.31 -8.77
CA ALA A 24 -0.94 0.66 -8.86
C ALA A 24 -1.81 -0.20 -7.92
N TYR A 25 -1.53 -1.51 -7.86
CA TYR A 25 -2.23 -2.44 -6.97
C TYR A 25 -1.99 -2.10 -5.48
N ALA A 26 -0.76 -1.82 -5.09
CA ALA A 26 -0.42 -1.41 -3.72
C ALA A 26 -1.07 -0.07 -3.35
N ALA A 27 -1.06 0.91 -4.25
CA ALA A 27 -1.73 2.19 -4.02
C ALA A 27 -3.24 2.02 -3.81
N ASN A 28 -3.89 1.12 -4.57
CA ASN A 28 -5.31 0.84 -4.40
C ASN A 28 -5.60 0.13 -3.07
N GLN A 29 -4.77 -0.85 -2.69
CA GLN A 29 -4.89 -1.50 -1.38
C GLN A 29 -4.70 -0.51 -0.22
N ALA A 30 -3.72 0.39 -0.31
CA ALA A 30 -3.48 1.41 0.71
C ALA A 30 -4.68 2.35 0.86
N GLY A 31 -5.32 2.75 -0.25
CA GLY A 31 -6.53 3.57 -0.23
C GLY A 31 -7.73 2.87 0.41
N THR A 32 -7.95 1.59 0.13
CA THR A 32 -9.03 0.80 0.76
C THR A 32 -8.79 0.64 2.25
N ALA A 33 -7.56 0.32 2.64
CA ALA A 33 -7.16 0.16 4.03
C ALA A 33 -7.25 1.48 4.82
N ALA A 34 -6.80 2.60 4.24
CA ALA A 34 -6.89 3.91 4.89
C ALA A 34 -8.35 4.32 5.15
N ARG A 35 -9.26 4.05 4.21
CA ARG A 35 -10.70 4.30 4.40
C ARG A 35 -11.31 3.39 5.46
N ALA A 36 -10.95 2.11 5.46
CA ALA A 36 -11.44 1.16 6.47
C ALA A 36 -10.96 1.53 7.88
N GLY A 37 -9.68 1.90 8.01
CA GLY A 37 -9.08 2.35 9.27
C GLY A 37 -9.61 3.69 9.74
N ALA A 38 -9.84 4.65 8.84
CA ALA A 38 -10.42 5.94 9.20
C ALA A 38 -11.84 5.78 9.76
N ARG A 39 -12.69 4.92 9.16
CA ARG A 39 -14.05 4.68 9.67
C ARG A 39 -14.05 4.09 11.08
N THR A 40 -13.22 3.09 11.32
CA THR A 40 -13.16 2.44 12.64
C THR A 40 -12.48 3.33 13.69
N ALA A 41 -11.49 4.13 13.32
CA ALA A 41 -10.87 5.10 14.23
C ALA A 41 -11.75 6.34 14.49
N ALA A 42 -12.67 6.67 13.57
CA ALA A 42 -13.62 7.77 13.75
C ALA A 42 -14.84 7.37 14.60
N SER A 43 -15.23 6.10 14.62
CA SER A 43 -16.38 5.62 15.40
C SER A 43 -16.03 5.28 16.86
N TYR A 44 -16.71 5.90 17.82
CA TYR A 44 -16.55 5.59 19.26
C TYR A 44 -17.00 4.19 19.68
N ASP A 45 -17.96 3.61 18.95
CA ASP A 45 -18.61 2.32 19.28
C ASP A 45 -17.98 1.12 18.54
N ALA A 46 -16.87 1.35 17.83
CA ALA A 46 -16.20 0.31 17.08
C ALA A 46 -15.47 -0.67 18.00
N TYR A 47 -15.79 -1.96 17.87
CA TYR A 47 -15.03 -3.04 18.51
C TYR A 47 -13.69 -3.25 17.79
N GLY A 48 -12.66 -2.49 18.19
CA GLY A 48 -11.27 -2.65 17.74
C GLY A 48 -10.57 -1.34 17.36
N THR A 49 -9.27 -1.43 17.04
CA THR A 49 -8.46 -0.27 16.60
C THR A 49 -8.58 -0.05 15.08
N GLY A 50 -8.48 1.20 14.62
CA GLY A 50 -8.40 1.54 13.18
C GLY A 50 -7.25 0.83 12.45
N GLU A 51 -6.13 0.58 13.13
CA GLU A 51 -5.02 -0.21 12.59
C GLU A 51 -5.47 -1.64 12.22
N ALA A 52 -6.12 -2.34 13.14
CA ALA A 52 -6.57 -3.72 12.92
C ALA A 52 -7.56 -3.82 11.75
N ALA A 53 -8.47 -2.86 11.62
CA ALA A 53 -9.41 -2.79 10.49
C ALA A 53 -8.69 -2.51 9.16
N ALA A 54 -7.76 -1.56 9.14
CA ALA A 54 -6.93 -1.27 7.97
C ALA A 54 -6.07 -2.48 7.56
N ARG A 55 -5.51 -3.20 8.54
CA ARG A 55 -4.68 -4.39 8.34
C ARG A 55 -5.50 -5.59 7.83
N ASN A 56 -6.75 -5.74 8.24
CA ASN A 56 -7.66 -6.77 7.72
C ASN A 56 -8.19 -6.45 6.31
N ALA A 57 -8.12 -5.18 5.89
CA ALA A 57 -8.55 -4.76 4.57
C ALA A 57 -7.48 -4.94 3.47
N VAL A 58 -6.25 -5.34 3.83
CA VAL A 58 -5.17 -5.66 2.89
C VAL A 58 -4.92 -7.16 2.80
N SER A 59 -4.34 -7.59 1.69
CA SER A 59 -4.00 -8.99 1.44
C SER A 59 -2.88 -9.51 2.37
N ASP A 60 -2.87 -10.83 2.60
CA ASP A 60 -1.94 -11.47 3.55
C ASP A 60 -0.45 -11.25 3.24
N TRP A 61 -0.09 -11.11 1.96
CA TRP A 61 1.30 -10.85 1.57
C TRP A 61 1.77 -9.44 1.95
N VAL A 62 0.86 -8.46 1.95
CA VAL A 62 1.10 -7.10 2.45
C VAL A 62 1.19 -7.08 3.97
N ARG A 63 0.42 -7.94 4.65
CA ARG A 63 0.34 -8.00 6.11
C ARG A 63 1.61 -8.56 6.77
N LYS A 64 2.41 -9.36 6.05
CA LYS A 64 3.61 -10.02 6.59
C LYS A 64 4.80 -9.06 6.70
N GLY A 65 5.53 -9.17 7.80
CA GLY A 65 6.77 -8.41 8.05
C GLY A 65 6.55 -6.89 8.01
N ASP A 66 7.42 -6.18 7.30
CA ASP A 66 7.40 -4.73 7.07
C ASP A 66 6.52 -4.32 5.85
N GLY A 67 5.60 -5.18 5.43
CA GLY A 67 4.76 -4.91 4.26
C GLY A 67 3.70 -3.82 4.49
N PHE A 68 3.35 -3.56 5.75
CA PHE A 68 2.26 -2.67 6.14
C PHE A 68 2.65 -1.79 7.32
N ARG A 69 2.44 -0.47 7.17
CA ARG A 69 2.54 0.50 8.25
C ARG A 69 1.27 1.33 8.31
N TYR A 70 0.77 1.51 9.53
CA TYR A 70 -0.37 2.37 9.83
C TYR A 70 0.09 3.50 10.76
N SER A 71 -0.42 4.69 10.52
CA SER A 71 -0.37 5.78 11.50
C SER A 71 -1.70 6.50 11.52
N GLU A 72 -2.12 6.90 12.71
CA GLU A 72 -3.31 7.71 12.92
C GLU A 72 -2.91 9.02 13.60
N GLY A 73 -3.59 10.11 13.26
CA GLY A 73 -3.35 11.40 13.88
C GLY A 73 -4.52 12.36 13.65
N GLY A 74 -4.64 13.34 14.53
CA GLY A 74 -5.64 14.39 14.45
C GLY A 74 -6.46 14.58 15.74
N GLY A 75 -6.96 15.80 15.92
CA GLY A 75 -7.69 16.24 17.11
C GLY A 75 -9.20 16.10 16.95
N SER A 76 -9.83 17.05 16.25
CA SER A 76 -11.27 17.02 15.92
C SER A 76 -11.59 16.06 14.76
N ASP A 77 -10.64 15.85 13.85
CA ASP A 77 -10.75 14.92 12.73
C ASP A 77 -9.73 13.79 12.90
N VAL A 78 -10.06 12.61 12.39
CA VAL A 78 -9.20 11.42 12.38
C VAL A 78 -8.59 11.26 11.00
N THR A 79 -7.26 11.34 10.91
CA THR A 79 -6.50 11.04 9.69
C THR A 79 -5.81 9.69 9.84
N ALA A 80 -6.21 8.71 9.04
CA ALA A 80 -5.56 7.42 8.94
C ALA A 80 -4.63 7.38 7.71
N THR A 81 -3.37 7.03 7.92
CA THR A 81 -2.36 6.89 6.88
C THR A 81 -1.90 5.44 6.81
N VAL A 82 -1.93 4.87 5.60
CA VAL A 82 -1.48 3.50 5.32
C VAL A 82 -0.34 3.56 4.32
N SER A 83 0.77 2.89 4.65
CA SER A 83 1.93 2.71 3.79
C SER A 83 2.13 1.23 3.51
N ILE A 84 2.21 0.87 2.22
CA ILE A 84 2.41 -0.50 1.75
C ILE A 84 3.75 -0.60 1.03
N ARG A 85 4.56 -1.60 1.39
CA ARG A 85 5.83 -1.88 0.71
C ARG A 85 5.60 -2.59 -0.61
N ILE A 86 6.22 -2.07 -1.66
CA ILE A 86 6.25 -2.66 -2.99
C ILE A 86 7.66 -3.25 -3.19
N PRO A 87 7.79 -4.58 -3.30
CA PRO A 87 9.08 -5.18 -3.61
C PRO A 87 9.52 -4.78 -5.03
N SER A 88 10.80 -4.47 -5.19
CA SER A 88 11.42 -4.21 -6.47
C SER A 88 11.76 -5.54 -7.15
N ILE A 89 11.26 -5.73 -8.36
CA ILE A 89 11.57 -6.90 -9.21
C ILE A 89 12.61 -6.56 -10.28
N VAL A 90 13.03 -5.29 -10.36
CA VAL A 90 14.03 -4.81 -11.31
C VAL A 90 15.43 -4.98 -10.68
N PRO A 91 16.34 -5.74 -11.32
CA PRO A 91 17.69 -5.92 -10.81
C PRO A 91 18.41 -4.56 -10.65
N GLY A 92 18.86 -4.24 -9.43
CA GLY A 92 19.61 -3.02 -9.14
C GLY A 92 18.80 -1.83 -8.59
N LEU A 93 17.48 -1.98 -8.38
CA LEU A 93 16.66 -0.97 -7.69
C LEU A 93 16.26 -1.48 -6.30
N ASP A 94 16.34 -0.59 -5.29
CA ASP A 94 15.86 -0.84 -3.92
C ASP A 94 14.32 -0.97 -3.88
N ASP A 95 13.75 -1.38 -2.74
CA ASP A 95 12.30 -1.44 -2.54
C ASP A 95 11.67 -0.06 -2.26
N TRP A 96 10.38 0.10 -2.62
CA TRP A 96 9.69 1.40 -2.61
C TRP A 96 8.41 1.25 -1.78
N ARG A 97 7.90 2.34 -1.19
CA ARG A 97 6.62 2.32 -0.44
C ARG A 97 5.57 3.21 -1.12
N ALA A 98 4.34 2.71 -1.19
CA ALA A 98 3.18 3.48 -1.59
C ALA A 98 2.39 3.93 -0.35
N GLU A 99 2.21 5.24 -0.19
CA GLU A 99 1.51 5.83 0.95
C GLU A 99 0.20 6.49 0.52
N ARG A 100 -0.86 6.28 1.29
CA ARG A 100 -2.16 6.93 1.14
C ARG A 100 -2.75 7.30 2.49
N SER A 101 -3.31 8.50 2.59
CA SER A 101 -4.01 9.00 3.77
C SER A 101 -5.49 9.24 3.49
N SER A 102 -6.30 9.13 4.53
CA SER A 102 -7.74 9.43 4.52
C SER A 102 -8.11 10.15 5.82
N THR A 103 -8.74 11.30 5.72
CA THR A 103 -9.22 12.09 6.86
C THR A 103 -10.74 11.99 6.95
N MET A 104 -11.27 11.75 8.15
CA MET A 104 -12.70 11.72 8.46
C MET A 104 -13.00 12.53 9.72
N PRO A 105 -14.13 13.26 9.77
CA PRO A 105 -14.58 13.91 10.99
C PRO A 105 -14.94 12.85 12.05
N ARG A 106 -14.64 13.15 13.31
CA ARG A 106 -14.86 12.24 14.44
C ARG A 106 -16.32 12.35 14.89
N GLU A 107 -17.05 11.25 14.91
CA GLU A 107 -18.49 11.19 15.24
C GLU A 107 -18.80 10.16 16.34
#